data_AF-A0A1H3PNN9-F1
#
_entry.id   AF-A0A1H3PNN9-F1
#
_cell.length_a   1.000
_cell.length_b   1.000
_cell.length_c   1.000
_cell.angle_alpha   90.00
_cell.angle_beta   90.00
_cell.angle_gamma   90.00
#
_symmetry.space_group_name_H-M   'P 1'
#
loop_
_entity.id
_entity.type
_entity.pdbx_description
1 polymer ?
#
loop_
_entity_poly.entity_id
_entity_poly.type
_entity_poly.pdbx_seq_one_letter_code
_entity_poly.pdbx_strand_id
1 'polypeptide(L)'
;MKTLLSVMLLGLVSLPALAREAPQPSLLATQLNCQPPTSAPAANAPQDQFDQYSWQMFVALNWPAQDGQRGTPNCNKQPGDSGYTVWQTYKTVSEIFLPGAANPGPWNSPLTARSLGIINIAALKNSSLVNSIDQAVGGWLIDQAGNPTYYDISANQASYNYIVGNRFYNANVVSKASNINFPNGVIEIKSSWRILTPRDNASHYLTQIARVATFNNQGQRTGVTEAYLGLVGLHIITKVNGYPQWIWSTFEQIENVPPKARVNGQWVDQPVSGTAYSYYNPVAPAATLNQSPCNWQTQGTQLVCVPKPGTTFKTPNPLNRVTPIADATGWVNANYQASPGLQRSVLKYYQLITTQRPLMPNNPSNPLGQPTPALSANVTMESYIQPNSSCMNCHSMATPVKSPFKSDFSYLFKFANPPVTPHATDKE
;
A
#
# COMPACT_ATOMS: atom_id res chain seq x y z
N MET A 1 55.27 9.18 -63.95
CA MET A 1 54.09 9.90 -63.42
C MET A 1 53.43 9.04 -62.35
N LYS A 2 53.27 9.60 -61.15
CA LYS A 2 52.41 9.18 -60.02
C LYS A 2 52.76 7.90 -59.25
N THR A 3 53.34 8.14 -58.09
CA THR A 3 53.45 7.36 -56.86
C THR A 3 52.12 6.70 -56.46
N LEU A 4 52.13 5.41 -56.10
CA LEU A 4 51.00 4.71 -55.49
C LEU A 4 51.39 4.25 -54.08
N LEU A 5 50.83 4.97 -53.10
CA LEU A 5 50.81 4.64 -51.68
C LEU A 5 49.93 3.39 -51.48
N SER A 6 50.47 2.31 -50.93
CA SER A 6 49.66 1.21 -50.39
C SER A 6 49.36 1.48 -48.92
N VAL A 7 48.09 1.69 -48.62
CA VAL A 7 47.53 1.87 -47.27
C VAL A 7 47.26 0.49 -46.67
N MET A 8 47.92 0.15 -45.56
CA MET A 8 47.55 -0.99 -44.71
C MET A 8 46.29 -0.64 -43.90
N LEU A 9 45.22 -1.41 -44.11
CA LEU A 9 43.98 -1.37 -43.33
C LEU A 9 44.21 -2.02 -41.95
N LEU A 10 43.94 -1.26 -40.88
CA LEU A 10 43.74 -1.78 -39.53
C LEU A 10 42.35 -2.45 -39.44
N GLY A 11 42.32 -3.74 -39.12
CA GLY A 11 41.10 -4.51 -38.88
C GLY A 11 40.41 -4.08 -37.59
N LEU A 12 39.15 -3.65 -37.70
CA LEU A 12 38.25 -3.41 -36.58
C LEU A 12 37.71 -4.74 -36.05
N VAL A 13 38.06 -5.06 -34.81
CA VAL A 13 37.45 -6.17 -34.04
C VAL A 13 36.07 -5.72 -33.58
N SER A 14 35.03 -6.37 -34.11
CA SER A 14 33.64 -6.20 -33.67
C SER A 14 33.44 -6.80 -32.28
N LEU A 15 33.12 -5.96 -31.30
CA LEU A 15 32.64 -6.38 -29.98
C LEU A 15 31.29 -7.12 -30.11
N PRO A 16 31.04 -8.19 -29.34
CA PRO A 16 29.78 -8.91 -29.40
C PRO A 16 28.65 -8.02 -28.88
N ALA A 17 27.58 -7.92 -29.67
CA ALA A 17 26.35 -7.28 -29.28
C ALA A 17 25.81 -7.94 -27.99
N LEU A 18 25.60 -7.13 -26.95
CA LEU A 18 24.82 -7.50 -25.78
C LEU A 18 23.43 -7.91 -26.28
N ALA A 19 23.15 -9.22 -26.28
CA ALA A 19 21.84 -9.75 -26.57
C ALA A 19 20.86 -9.16 -25.55
N ARG A 20 19.90 -8.36 -26.04
CA ARG A 20 18.71 -8.01 -25.26
C ARG A 20 18.01 -9.30 -24.91
N GLU A 21 17.93 -9.59 -23.61
CA GLU A 21 17.17 -10.70 -23.07
C GLU A 21 15.70 -10.51 -23.45
N ALA A 22 15.25 -11.28 -24.44
CA ALA A 22 13.85 -11.31 -24.83
C ALA A 22 13.07 -12.03 -23.73
N PRO A 23 11.89 -11.53 -23.33
CA PRO A 23 11.05 -12.23 -22.35
C PRO A 23 10.71 -13.61 -22.89
N GLN A 24 11.14 -14.68 -22.19
CA GLN A 24 10.65 -16.02 -22.49
C GLN A 24 9.17 -16.08 -22.11
N PRO A 25 8.27 -16.43 -23.05
CA PRO A 25 6.88 -16.66 -22.72
C PRO A 25 6.78 -17.92 -21.86
N SER A 26 6.61 -17.73 -20.55
CA SER A 26 6.11 -18.80 -19.69
C SER A 26 4.67 -19.13 -20.10
N LEU A 27 4.39 -20.42 -20.21
CA LEU A 27 3.13 -20.97 -20.69
C LEU A 27 1.93 -20.44 -19.89
N LEU A 28 0.85 -20.17 -20.62
CA LEU A 28 -0.44 -19.66 -20.17
C LEU A 28 -1.07 -20.43 -19.00
N ALA A 29 -1.78 -19.66 -18.17
CA ALA A 29 -2.67 -20.00 -17.05
C ALA A 29 -1.98 -20.45 -15.75
N THR A 30 -1.55 -19.48 -14.92
CA THR A 30 -1.51 -19.71 -13.46
C THR A 30 -2.91 -20.07 -13.01
N GLN A 31 -3.14 -21.35 -12.71
CA GLN A 31 -4.33 -21.76 -11.98
C GLN A 31 -4.37 -20.93 -10.69
N LEU A 32 -5.44 -20.16 -10.52
CA LEU A 32 -5.59 -19.32 -9.33
C LEU A 32 -5.63 -20.21 -8.09
N ASN A 33 -4.98 -19.77 -7.02
CA ASN A 33 -4.91 -20.49 -5.76
C ASN A 33 -5.59 -19.65 -4.66
N CYS A 34 -6.45 -20.29 -3.86
CA CYS A 34 -7.08 -19.66 -2.71
C CYS A 34 -6.11 -19.42 -1.56
N GLN A 35 -4.98 -20.15 -1.52
CA GLN A 35 -3.96 -20.02 -0.48
C GLN A 35 -2.83 -19.07 -0.93
N PRO A 36 -2.29 -18.25 -0.01
CA PRO A 36 -1.08 -17.48 -0.28
C PRO A 36 0.11 -18.39 -0.66
N PRO A 37 1.03 -17.94 -1.52
CA PRO A 37 2.27 -18.66 -1.80
C PRO A 37 3.07 -18.95 -0.52
N THR A 38 3.57 -20.18 -0.39
CA THR A 38 4.28 -20.65 0.81
C THR A 38 5.75 -20.22 0.85
N SER A 39 6.31 -19.81 -0.28
CA SER A 39 7.70 -19.36 -0.42
C SER A 39 7.81 -18.20 -1.40
N ALA A 40 8.67 -17.24 -1.11
CA ALA A 40 9.04 -16.21 -2.06
C ALA A 40 10.02 -16.75 -3.13
N PRO A 41 10.13 -16.07 -4.28
CA PRO A 41 11.21 -16.32 -5.25
C PRO A 41 12.59 -16.18 -4.60
N ALA A 42 13.63 -16.71 -5.25
CA ALA A 42 15.00 -16.52 -4.79
C ALA A 42 15.44 -15.04 -4.88
N ALA A 43 16.41 -14.61 -4.07
CA ALA A 43 16.84 -13.20 -4.02
C ALA A 43 17.36 -12.66 -5.36
N ASN A 44 17.96 -13.53 -6.19
CA ASN A 44 18.44 -13.21 -7.53
C ASN A 44 17.38 -13.40 -8.62
N ALA A 45 16.14 -13.76 -8.27
CA ALA A 45 15.07 -13.93 -9.25
C ALA A 45 14.72 -12.59 -9.92
N PRO A 46 14.33 -12.62 -11.21
CA PRO A 46 13.91 -11.43 -11.94
C PRO A 46 12.62 -10.82 -11.36
N GLN A 47 12.37 -9.55 -11.69
CA GLN A 47 11.25 -8.77 -11.13
C GLN A 47 9.88 -9.42 -11.37
N ASP A 48 9.67 -9.99 -12.55
CA ASP A 48 8.42 -10.64 -12.96
C ASP A 48 8.04 -11.83 -12.06
N GLN A 49 9.02 -12.58 -11.52
CA GLN A 49 8.72 -13.64 -10.56
C GLN A 49 8.23 -13.10 -9.21
N PHE A 50 8.80 -11.98 -8.74
CA PHE A 50 8.28 -11.28 -7.55
C PHE A 50 6.91 -10.67 -7.80
N ASP A 51 6.68 -10.16 -9.01
CA ASP A 51 5.38 -9.61 -9.41
C ASP A 51 4.31 -10.70 -9.51
N GLN A 52 4.65 -11.90 -10.01
CA GLN A 52 3.78 -13.07 -9.97
C GLN A 52 3.47 -13.49 -8.52
N TYR A 53 4.47 -13.51 -7.64
CA TYR A 53 4.28 -13.77 -6.21
C TYR A 53 3.30 -12.77 -5.58
N SER A 54 3.46 -11.48 -5.87
CA SER A 54 2.57 -10.41 -5.40
C SER A 54 1.15 -10.57 -5.90
N TRP A 55 0.96 -10.97 -7.16
CA TRP A 55 -0.37 -11.26 -7.70
C TRP A 55 -1.01 -12.51 -7.08
N GLN A 56 -0.24 -13.57 -6.82
CA GLN A 56 -0.73 -14.75 -6.09
C GLN A 56 -1.17 -14.37 -4.68
N MET A 57 -0.38 -13.55 -3.96
CA MET A 57 -0.76 -12.97 -2.66
C MET A 57 -2.05 -12.14 -2.78
N PHE A 58 -2.14 -11.26 -3.77
CA PHE A 58 -3.31 -10.40 -3.97
C PHE A 58 -4.58 -11.22 -4.23
N VAL A 59 -4.52 -12.24 -5.10
CA VAL A 59 -5.65 -13.12 -5.38
C VAL A 59 -6.07 -13.91 -4.15
N ALA A 60 -5.12 -14.55 -3.44
CA ALA A 60 -5.41 -15.35 -2.26
C ALA A 60 -6.02 -14.52 -1.12
N LEU A 61 -5.49 -13.32 -0.88
CA LEU A 61 -6.00 -12.41 0.14
C LEU A 61 -7.37 -11.84 -0.23
N ASN A 62 -7.67 -11.68 -1.52
CA ASN A 62 -8.97 -11.25 -2.01
C ASN A 62 -9.94 -12.41 -2.28
N TRP A 63 -9.56 -13.65 -1.95
CA TRP A 63 -10.47 -14.79 -2.03
C TRP A 63 -11.59 -14.63 -0.99
N PRO A 64 -12.82 -15.11 -1.28
CA PRO A 64 -13.87 -15.16 -0.26
C PRO A 64 -13.41 -15.91 0.99
N ALA A 65 -13.62 -15.32 2.16
CA ALA A 65 -13.25 -15.91 3.44
C ALA A 65 -14.23 -17.03 3.84
N GLN A 66 -13.76 -17.91 4.72
CA GLN A 66 -14.57 -18.89 5.41
C GLN A 66 -15.33 -18.21 6.55
N ASP A 67 -16.65 -18.40 6.59
CA ASP A 67 -17.51 -17.77 7.60
C ASP A 67 -17.07 -18.19 9.02
N GLY A 68 -16.93 -17.21 9.90
CA GLY A 68 -16.48 -17.41 11.28
C GLY A 68 -14.98 -17.71 11.45
N GLN A 69 -14.20 -17.84 10.37
CA GLN A 69 -12.77 -18.13 10.41
C GLN A 69 -11.97 -17.00 9.75
N ARG A 70 -11.62 -16.00 10.54
CA ARG A 70 -10.89 -14.82 10.04
C ARG A 70 -9.54 -15.25 9.44
N GLY A 71 -9.22 -14.68 8.29
CA GLY A 71 -7.97 -14.93 7.58
C GLY A 71 -7.87 -16.29 6.89
N THR A 72 -8.94 -17.09 6.89
CA THR A 72 -8.97 -18.40 6.23
C THR A 72 -9.81 -18.29 4.95
N PRO A 73 -9.29 -18.65 3.76
CA PRO A 73 -10.08 -18.67 2.54
C PRO A 73 -11.09 -19.82 2.53
N ASN A 74 -12.26 -19.60 1.94
CA ASN A 74 -13.17 -20.66 1.55
C ASN A 74 -12.80 -21.15 0.13
N CYS A 75 -11.99 -22.21 0.05
CA CYS A 75 -11.52 -22.75 -1.22
C CYS A 75 -12.61 -23.49 -2.03
N ASN A 76 -13.83 -23.62 -1.51
CA ASN A 76 -15.00 -24.07 -2.29
C ASN A 76 -15.66 -22.92 -3.07
N LYS A 77 -15.30 -21.66 -2.76
CA LYS A 77 -15.70 -20.46 -3.50
C LYS A 77 -14.62 -20.07 -4.51
N GLN A 78 -14.97 -19.16 -5.41
CA GLN A 78 -14.11 -18.58 -6.43
C GLN A 78 -14.02 -17.05 -6.25
N PRO A 79 -12.99 -16.38 -6.78
CA PRO A 79 -12.94 -14.92 -6.82
C PRO A 79 -14.21 -14.33 -7.44
N GLY A 80 -14.76 -13.31 -6.77
CA GLY A 80 -16.03 -12.67 -7.17
C GLY A 80 -17.29 -13.32 -6.62
N ASP A 81 -17.22 -14.45 -5.92
CA ASP A 81 -18.35 -14.88 -5.07
C ASP A 81 -18.58 -13.88 -3.93
N SER A 82 -19.83 -13.83 -3.44
CA SER A 82 -20.22 -12.96 -2.33
C SER A 82 -19.57 -13.34 -1.01
N GLY A 83 -19.28 -12.31 -0.20
CA GLY A 83 -18.73 -12.43 1.14
C GLY A 83 -17.57 -11.46 1.36
N TYR A 84 -17.09 -11.36 2.60
CA TYR A 84 -15.84 -10.67 2.87
C TYR A 84 -14.67 -11.43 2.25
N THR A 85 -13.67 -10.71 1.77
CA THR A 85 -12.40 -11.34 1.40
C THR A 85 -11.60 -11.76 2.62
N VAL A 86 -10.62 -12.65 2.45
CA VAL A 86 -9.71 -13.09 3.50
C VAL A 86 -9.13 -11.90 4.28
N TRP A 87 -8.57 -10.90 3.60
CA TRP A 87 -7.97 -9.76 4.30
C TRP A 87 -9.01 -8.80 4.90
N GLN A 88 -10.22 -8.70 4.33
CA GLN A 88 -11.31 -7.93 4.94
C GLN A 88 -11.77 -8.53 6.28
N THR A 89 -11.40 -9.77 6.59
CA THR A 89 -11.67 -10.39 7.90
C THR A 89 -10.52 -10.22 8.91
N TYR A 90 -9.35 -9.72 8.51
CA TYR A 90 -8.25 -9.43 9.41
C TYR A 90 -8.63 -8.39 10.47
N LYS A 91 -7.99 -8.44 11.65
CA LYS A 91 -8.21 -7.44 12.69
C LYS A 91 -7.58 -6.12 12.28
N THR A 92 -8.34 -5.03 12.39
CA THR A 92 -7.83 -3.67 12.20
C THR A 92 -6.97 -3.23 13.37
N VAL A 93 -6.19 -2.17 13.21
CA VAL A 93 -5.47 -1.53 14.33
C VAL A 93 -6.39 -1.16 15.50
N SER A 94 -7.64 -0.75 15.23
CA SER A 94 -8.62 -0.44 16.29
C SER A 94 -9.16 -1.68 17.01
N GLU A 95 -9.15 -2.85 16.37
CA GLU A 95 -9.48 -4.14 17.01
C GLU A 95 -8.31 -4.75 17.79
N ILE A 96 -7.07 -4.36 17.47
CA ILE A 96 -5.84 -4.88 18.12
C ILE A 96 -5.42 -4.01 19.30
N PHE A 97 -5.44 -2.69 19.12
CA PHE A 97 -4.90 -1.73 20.08
C PHE A 97 -6.03 -0.98 20.78
N LEU A 98 -6.73 -1.68 21.67
CA LEU A 98 -7.87 -1.12 22.39
C LEU A 98 -7.47 0.00 23.37
N PRO A 99 -8.36 0.97 23.65
CA PRO A 99 -8.16 1.97 24.70
C PRO A 99 -7.81 1.33 26.06
N GLY A 100 -7.00 2.02 26.85
CA GLY A 100 -6.62 1.54 28.18
C GLY A 100 -5.75 0.28 28.17
N ALA A 101 -5.09 -0.04 27.05
CA ALA A 101 -4.33 -1.28 26.87
C ALA A 101 -5.16 -2.55 27.16
N ALA A 102 -6.47 -2.52 26.85
CA ALA A 102 -7.32 -3.68 27.07
C ALA A 102 -6.89 -4.86 26.17
N ASN A 103 -7.04 -6.09 26.67
CA ASN A 103 -6.76 -7.28 25.87
C ASN A 103 -7.77 -7.37 24.71
N PRO A 104 -7.32 -7.45 23.45
CA PRO A 104 -8.20 -7.48 22.26
C PRO A 104 -9.00 -8.80 22.09
N GLY A 105 -8.80 -9.78 22.97
CA GLY A 105 -9.58 -11.02 23.02
C GLY A 105 -9.08 -12.09 22.04
N PRO A 106 -9.92 -13.05 21.64
CA PRO A 106 -9.54 -14.08 20.68
C PRO A 106 -9.47 -13.54 19.24
N TRP A 107 -8.69 -14.21 18.38
CA TRP A 107 -8.60 -13.87 16.95
C TRP A 107 -9.96 -13.91 16.26
N ASN A 108 -10.71 -15.01 16.38
CA ASN A 108 -12.01 -15.22 15.73
C ASN A 108 -13.19 -14.56 16.46
N SER A 109 -13.00 -13.38 17.05
CA SER A 109 -14.13 -12.57 17.52
C SER A 109 -15.01 -12.12 16.34
N PRO A 110 -16.33 -11.91 16.52
CA PRO A 110 -17.22 -11.44 15.44
C PRO A 110 -16.67 -10.21 14.71
N LEU A 111 -16.96 -10.08 13.41
CA LEU A 111 -16.59 -8.89 12.63
C LEU A 111 -17.30 -7.67 13.20
N THR A 112 -16.54 -6.59 13.38
CA THR A 112 -17.07 -5.30 13.82
C THR A 112 -17.12 -4.35 12.62
N ALA A 113 -18.02 -3.36 12.69
CA ALA A 113 -18.07 -2.31 11.67
C ALA A 113 -16.72 -1.57 11.64
N ARG A 114 -16.04 -1.60 10.48
CA ARG A 114 -14.77 -0.90 10.31
C ARG A 114 -14.99 0.61 10.43
N SER A 115 -14.06 1.29 11.08
CA SER A 115 -14.03 2.75 11.16
C SER A 115 -12.76 3.23 10.48
N LEU A 116 -12.91 3.85 9.32
CA LEU A 116 -11.79 4.35 8.53
C LEU A 116 -11.58 5.84 8.82
N GLY A 117 -10.32 6.27 8.79
CA GLY A 117 -9.96 7.68 8.96
C GLY A 117 -9.34 8.27 7.70
N ILE A 118 -8.90 9.53 7.79
CA ILE A 118 -8.12 10.21 6.75
C ILE A 118 -6.66 10.41 7.20
N ILE A 119 -5.75 10.58 6.24
CA ILE A 119 -4.42 11.11 6.54
C ILE A 119 -4.56 12.57 6.96
N ASN A 120 -4.05 12.92 8.13
CA ASN A 120 -3.97 14.32 8.57
C ASN A 120 -2.60 14.64 9.18
N ILE A 121 -1.52 14.08 8.60
CA ILE A 121 -0.16 14.25 9.11
C ILE A 121 0.80 14.66 8.00
N ALA A 122 1.70 15.58 8.35
CA ALA A 122 2.76 16.04 7.47
C ALA A 122 3.76 14.92 7.18
N ALA A 123 4.28 14.91 5.96
CA ALA A 123 5.49 14.17 5.58
C ALA A 123 6.73 14.53 6.43
N LEU A 124 6.61 15.51 7.31
CA LEU A 124 7.71 16.24 7.91
C LEU A 124 7.63 16.11 9.42
N LYS A 125 8.59 15.33 9.91
CA LYS A 125 9.04 15.18 11.31
C LYS A 125 8.24 14.21 12.18
N ASN A 126 9.07 13.36 12.79
CA ASN A 126 8.91 12.51 13.96
C ASN A 126 8.28 13.27 15.15
N SER A 127 7.03 13.71 15.03
CA SER A 127 6.27 14.26 16.16
C SER A 127 5.76 13.11 17.02
N SER A 128 5.80 13.29 18.32
CA SER A 128 5.46 12.29 19.34
C SER A 128 3.96 11.95 19.44
N LEU A 129 3.17 12.27 18.40
CA LEU A 129 1.72 12.14 18.37
C LEU A 129 1.28 11.40 17.12
N VAL A 130 0.89 10.15 17.36
CA VAL A 130 0.46 9.18 16.34
C VAL A 130 -1.05 9.27 16.20
N ASN A 131 -1.55 9.41 14.97
CA ASN A 131 -2.94 9.07 14.65
C ASN A 131 -2.95 7.79 13.80
N SER A 132 -4.14 7.25 13.52
CA SER A 132 -4.24 5.90 12.97
C SER A 132 -3.73 5.71 11.52
N ILE A 133 -3.14 6.75 10.90
CA ILE A 133 -2.89 6.86 9.45
C ILE A 133 -1.52 7.50 9.15
N ASP A 134 -0.57 7.38 10.08
CA ASP A 134 0.81 7.91 10.00
C ASP A 134 1.63 7.40 8.79
N GLN A 135 1.13 6.40 8.05
CA GLN A 135 1.89 5.75 6.99
C GLN A 135 1.68 6.36 5.60
N ALA A 136 0.69 7.23 5.39
CA ALA A 136 0.51 7.90 4.10
C ALA A 136 0.80 9.39 4.21
N VAL A 137 1.41 9.93 3.16
CA VAL A 137 2.29 11.08 3.29
C VAL A 137 1.75 12.27 2.52
N GLY A 138 1.57 13.40 3.21
CA GLY A 138 1.40 14.71 2.57
C GLY A 138 -0.02 15.26 2.55
N GLY A 139 -0.94 14.76 3.37
CA GLY A 139 -2.19 15.46 3.70
C GLY A 139 -3.45 14.88 3.08
N TRP A 140 -4.49 15.71 2.97
CA TRP A 140 -5.78 15.27 2.44
C TRP A 140 -5.66 14.83 0.99
N LEU A 141 -6.39 13.77 0.63
CA LEU A 141 -6.54 13.33 -0.75
C LEU A 141 -8.02 13.31 -1.12
N ILE A 142 -8.43 14.27 -1.94
CA ILE A 142 -9.80 14.48 -2.40
C ILE A 142 -9.92 13.99 -3.84
N ASP A 143 -10.87 13.10 -4.10
CA ASP A 143 -11.15 12.54 -5.42
C ASP A 143 -11.82 13.57 -6.35
N GLN A 144 -11.97 13.25 -7.64
CA GLN A 144 -12.61 14.13 -8.63
C GLN A 144 -14.10 14.37 -8.37
N ALA A 145 -14.74 13.59 -7.49
CA ALA A 145 -16.10 13.81 -7.03
C ALA A 145 -16.18 14.73 -5.78
N GLY A 146 -15.04 15.22 -5.28
CA GLY A 146 -14.97 16.09 -4.10
C GLY A 146 -15.06 15.33 -2.77
N ASN A 147 -14.87 14.01 -2.78
CA ASN A 147 -14.92 13.17 -1.59
C ASN A 147 -13.51 12.87 -1.06
N PRO A 148 -13.31 12.81 0.27
CA PRO A 148 -12.05 12.39 0.85
C PRO A 148 -11.77 10.91 0.63
N THR A 149 -10.49 10.60 0.50
CA THR A 149 -9.96 9.23 0.52
C THR A 149 -9.69 8.81 1.96
N TYR A 150 -10.19 7.65 2.32
CA TYR A 150 -10.07 7.06 3.65
C TYR A 150 -9.09 5.90 3.66
N TYR A 151 -8.54 5.59 4.83
CA TYR A 151 -7.51 4.58 4.99
C TYR A 151 -7.79 3.65 6.14
N ASP A 152 -7.31 2.41 6.01
CA ASP A 152 -7.35 1.40 7.04
C ASP A 152 -6.03 0.62 7.10
N ILE A 153 -5.72 0.11 8.29
CA ILE A 153 -4.59 -0.79 8.52
C ILE A 153 -5.10 -2.03 9.25
N SER A 154 -4.77 -3.20 8.74
CA SER A 154 -5.14 -4.49 9.33
C SER A 154 -3.98 -5.47 9.28
N ALA A 155 -4.01 -6.46 10.17
CA ALA A 155 -2.94 -7.44 10.31
C ALA A 155 -3.49 -8.86 10.42
N ASN A 156 -2.78 -9.83 9.85
CA ASN A 156 -3.21 -11.23 9.87
C ASN A 156 -3.04 -11.87 11.26
N GLN A 157 -3.46 -13.13 11.38
CA GLN A 157 -3.43 -13.87 12.64
C GLN A 157 -2.01 -14.03 13.20
N ALA A 158 -0.99 -14.20 12.35
CA ALA A 158 0.39 -14.31 12.79
C ALA A 158 0.87 -13.02 13.46
N SER A 159 0.58 -11.86 12.84
CA SER A 159 0.88 -10.54 13.44
C SER A 159 0.13 -10.36 14.75
N TYR A 160 -1.16 -10.70 14.78
CA TYR A 160 -2.01 -10.61 15.95
C TYR A 160 -1.46 -11.43 17.12
N ASN A 161 -1.15 -12.70 16.89
CA ASN A 161 -0.65 -13.61 17.90
C ASN A 161 0.68 -13.12 18.47
N TYR A 162 1.57 -12.59 17.64
CA TYR A 162 2.82 -11.99 18.11
C TYR A 162 2.57 -10.76 18.99
N ILE A 163 1.69 -9.84 18.58
CA ILE A 163 1.36 -8.63 19.34
C ILE A 163 0.72 -9.00 20.69
N VAL A 164 -0.27 -9.89 20.70
CA VAL A 164 -1.00 -10.28 21.91
C VAL A 164 -0.14 -11.12 22.84
N GLY A 165 0.60 -12.10 22.31
CA GLY A 165 1.47 -12.96 23.10
C GLY A 165 2.56 -12.19 23.85
N ASN A 166 3.10 -11.14 23.24
CA ASN A 166 4.08 -10.25 23.88
C ASN A 166 3.46 -9.07 24.64
N ARG A 167 2.12 -8.96 24.68
CA ARG A 167 1.38 -7.81 25.25
C ARG A 167 1.80 -6.45 24.64
N PHE A 168 2.25 -6.45 23.38
CA PHE A 168 2.68 -5.24 22.69
C PHE A 168 1.55 -4.31 22.27
N TYR A 169 0.29 -4.69 22.50
CA TYR A 169 -0.84 -3.76 22.45
C TYR A 169 -0.82 -2.72 23.60
N ASN A 170 -0.02 -2.96 24.65
CA ASN A 170 0.18 -2.05 25.78
C ASN A 170 1.41 -1.15 25.56
N ALA A 171 1.19 0.18 25.53
CA ALA A 171 2.24 1.18 25.32
C ALA A 171 3.36 1.11 26.35
N ASN A 172 3.04 0.81 27.61
CA ASN A 172 4.04 0.73 28.69
C ASN A 172 4.94 -0.52 28.56
N VAL A 173 4.46 -1.55 27.86
CA VAL A 173 5.22 -2.77 27.57
C VAL A 173 6.07 -2.56 26.32
N VAL A 174 5.44 -2.20 25.20
CA VAL A 174 6.14 -2.11 23.91
C VAL A 174 7.16 -0.97 23.86
N SER A 175 6.96 0.11 24.64
CA SER A 175 7.94 1.20 24.73
C SER A 175 9.29 0.77 25.32
N LYS A 176 9.31 -0.31 26.11
CA LYS A 176 10.51 -0.88 26.75
C LYS A 176 11.11 -2.05 25.96
N ALA A 177 10.44 -2.51 24.91
CA ALA A 177 10.95 -3.60 24.08
C ALA A 177 12.13 -3.12 23.22
N SER A 178 13.27 -3.81 23.31
CA SER A 178 14.48 -3.51 22.54
C SER A 178 14.76 -4.48 21.39
N ASN A 179 14.01 -5.58 21.29
CA ASN A 179 14.18 -6.61 20.28
C ASN A 179 12.82 -7.09 19.74
N ILE A 180 12.09 -6.19 19.06
CA ILE A 180 10.89 -6.57 18.32
C ILE A 180 11.34 -7.25 17.03
N ASN A 181 10.91 -8.50 16.83
CA ASN A 181 11.19 -9.28 15.63
C ASN A 181 9.98 -10.20 15.35
N PHE A 182 9.15 -9.83 14.39
CA PHE A 182 8.01 -10.66 13.98
C PHE A 182 8.47 -12.01 13.42
N PRO A 183 7.67 -13.08 13.60
CA PRO A 183 7.92 -14.36 12.95
C PRO A 183 7.64 -14.27 11.44
N ASN A 184 8.09 -15.28 10.68
CA ASN A 184 7.67 -15.43 9.29
C ASN A 184 6.16 -15.70 9.19
N GLY A 185 5.55 -15.32 8.07
CA GLY A 185 4.12 -15.48 7.81
C GLY A 185 3.26 -14.32 8.30
N VAL A 186 3.85 -13.27 8.89
CA VAL A 186 3.11 -12.04 9.19
C VAL A 186 2.76 -11.29 7.92
N ILE A 187 1.55 -10.73 7.89
CA ILE A 187 1.05 -9.88 6.82
C ILE A 187 0.43 -8.64 7.45
N GLU A 188 0.82 -7.49 6.93
CA GLU A 188 0.18 -6.20 7.20
C GLU A 188 -0.43 -5.67 5.91
N ILE A 189 -1.65 -5.15 6.03
CA ILE A 189 -2.40 -4.55 4.94
C ILE A 189 -2.64 -3.10 5.29
N LYS A 190 -2.24 -2.21 4.39
CA LYS A 190 -2.69 -0.82 4.38
C LYS A 190 -3.54 -0.62 3.13
N SER A 191 -4.67 0.04 3.28
CA SER A 191 -5.64 0.20 2.20
C SER A 191 -6.13 1.65 2.12
N SER A 192 -6.43 2.10 0.90
CA SER A 192 -7.04 3.40 0.61
C SER A 192 -8.37 3.18 -0.11
N TRP A 193 -9.36 4.00 0.25
CA TRP A 193 -10.77 3.80 -0.09
C TRP A 193 -11.41 5.12 -0.48
N ARG A 194 -12.22 5.12 -1.54
CA ARG A 194 -13.06 6.28 -1.90
C ARG A 194 -14.53 5.97 -1.67
N ILE A 195 -15.33 7.02 -1.47
CA ILE A 195 -16.79 6.90 -1.43
C ILE A 195 -17.29 6.62 -2.85
N LEU A 196 -18.07 5.55 -3.01
CA LEU A 196 -18.78 5.28 -4.25
C LEU A 196 -20.15 5.95 -4.21
N THR A 197 -20.45 6.70 -5.26
CA THR A 197 -21.72 7.40 -5.46
C THR A 197 -22.53 6.70 -6.57
N PRO A 198 -23.81 7.06 -6.79
CA PRO A 198 -24.58 6.53 -7.92
C PRO A 198 -23.99 6.81 -9.31
N ARG A 199 -22.97 7.69 -9.42
CA ARG A 199 -22.26 7.98 -10.68
C ARG A 199 -21.12 7.01 -10.96
N ASP A 200 -20.67 6.26 -9.95
CA ASP A 200 -19.53 5.35 -10.06
C ASP A 200 -20.00 3.94 -10.46
N ASN A 201 -19.20 3.23 -11.26
CA ASN A 201 -19.47 1.83 -11.55
C ASN A 201 -18.93 0.93 -10.43
N ALA A 202 -19.75 0.69 -9.40
CA ALA A 202 -19.35 -0.13 -8.26
C ALA A 202 -18.89 -1.56 -8.63
N SER A 203 -19.30 -2.09 -9.79
CA SER A 203 -18.86 -3.43 -10.27
C SER A 203 -17.37 -3.48 -10.64
N HIS A 204 -16.67 -2.35 -10.69
CA HIS A 204 -15.23 -2.28 -10.92
C HIS A 204 -14.40 -2.25 -9.62
N TYR A 205 -15.04 -2.31 -8.46
CA TYR A 205 -14.37 -2.13 -7.16
C TYR A 205 -14.57 -3.33 -6.25
N LEU A 206 -13.54 -3.66 -5.49
CA LEU A 206 -13.75 -4.37 -4.23
C LEU A 206 -14.39 -3.39 -3.25
N THR A 207 -15.53 -3.77 -2.68
CA THR A 207 -16.34 -2.85 -1.88
C THR A 207 -16.47 -3.26 -0.42
N GLN A 208 -16.75 -2.28 0.44
CA GLN A 208 -17.19 -2.50 1.80
C GLN A 208 -18.07 -1.35 2.29
N ILE A 209 -18.88 -1.62 3.31
CA ILE A 209 -19.54 -0.59 4.11
C ILE A 209 -18.66 -0.32 5.33
N ALA A 210 -18.41 0.95 5.63
CA ALA A 210 -17.65 1.35 6.81
C ALA A 210 -18.14 2.68 7.38
N ARG A 211 -17.84 2.89 8.67
CA ARG A 211 -17.99 4.20 9.32
C ARG A 211 -16.81 5.09 8.92
N VAL A 212 -17.10 6.30 8.49
CA VAL A 212 -16.11 7.28 8.04
C VAL A 212 -16.37 8.63 8.69
N ALA A 213 -15.30 9.38 9.00
CA ALA A 213 -15.44 10.74 9.53
C ALA A 213 -15.95 11.70 8.43
N THR A 214 -16.84 12.62 8.79
CA THR A 214 -17.31 13.72 7.92
C THR A 214 -16.61 15.03 8.25
N PHE A 215 -16.46 15.91 7.27
CA PHE A 215 -15.69 17.14 7.40
C PHE A 215 -16.39 18.34 6.75
N ASN A 216 -16.14 19.55 7.28
CA ASN A 216 -16.54 20.80 6.62
C ASN A 216 -15.51 21.20 5.53
N ASN A 217 -15.74 22.33 4.85
CA ASN A 217 -14.87 22.80 3.75
C ASN A 217 -13.44 23.15 4.21
N GLN A 218 -13.22 23.37 5.51
CA GLN A 218 -11.92 23.63 6.12
C GLN A 218 -11.25 22.33 6.64
N GLY A 219 -11.85 21.17 6.39
CA GLY A 219 -11.33 19.88 6.84
C GLY A 219 -11.45 19.65 8.34
N GLN A 220 -12.28 20.42 9.02
CA GLN A 220 -12.61 20.18 10.42
C GLN A 220 -13.66 19.08 10.49
N ARG A 221 -13.42 18.10 11.36
CA ARG A 221 -14.34 16.97 11.55
C ARG A 221 -15.68 17.47 12.09
N THR A 222 -16.77 17.10 11.43
CA THR A 222 -18.15 17.47 11.80
C THR A 222 -18.95 16.29 12.34
N GLY A 223 -18.49 15.06 12.15
CA GLY A 223 -19.25 13.88 12.54
C GLY A 223 -18.66 12.57 12.03
N VAL A 224 -19.53 11.56 11.97
CA VAL A 224 -19.27 10.23 11.41
C VAL A 224 -20.52 9.78 10.68
N THR A 225 -20.37 9.19 9.51
CA THR A 225 -21.44 8.55 8.75
C THR A 225 -21.04 7.14 8.34
N GLU A 226 -22.01 6.31 7.99
CA GLU A 226 -21.75 5.10 7.22
C GLU A 226 -21.60 5.47 5.73
N ALA A 227 -20.69 4.80 5.02
CA ALA A 227 -20.43 5.02 3.61
C ALA A 227 -20.16 3.71 2.88
N TYR A 228 -20.61 3.63 1.62
CA TYR A 228 -20.27 2.57 0.69
C TYR A 228 -18.96 2.94 -0.03
N LEU A 229 -17.95 2.11 0.13
CA LEU A 229 -16.58 2.41 -0.26
C LEU A 229 -16.07 1.44 -1.33
N GLY A 230 -15.23 1.96 -2.23
CA GLY A 230 -14.47 1.19 -3.22
C GLY A 230 -12.97 1.27 -2.95
N LEU A 231 -12.29 0.14 -2.96
CA LEU A 231 -10.85 0.05 -2.75
C LEU A 231 -10.13 0.68 -3.93
N VAL A 232 -9.27 1.66 -3.67
CA VAL A 232 -8.48 2.37 -4.70
C VAL A 232 -6.99 2.05 -4.62
N GLY A 233 -6.49 1.63 -3.47
CA GLY A 233 -5.09 1.22 -3.32
C GLY A 233 -4.89 0.23 -2.18
N LEU A 234 -3.91 -0.66 -2.34
CA LEU A 234 -3.64 -1.73 -1.39
C LEU A 234 -2.14 -2.00 -1.30
N HIS A 235 -1.58 -1.89 -0.10
CA HIS A 235 -0.26 -2.41 0.22
C HIS A 235 -0.42 -3.76 0.91
N ILE A 236 0.28 -4.76 0.39
CA ILE A 236 0.44 -6.07 1.01
C ILE A 236 1.91 -6.20 1.41
N ILE A 237 2.15 -6.22 2.72
CA ILE A 237 3.48 -6.26 3.29
C ILE A 237 3.62 -7.58 4.03
N THR A 238 4.62 -8.38 3.68
CA THR A 238 4.76 -9.73 4.24
C THR A 238 6.18 -10.06 4.63
N LYS A 239 6.36 -10.63 5.83
CA LYS A 239 7.63 -11.21 6.26
C LYS A 239 7.64 -12.68 5.91
N VAL A 240 8.64 -13.09 5.15
CA VAL A 240 8.78 -14.47 4.67
C VAL A 240 10.19 -14.97 4.89
N ASN A 241 10.33 -16.29 4.95
CA ASN A 241 11.63 -16.91 5.17
C ASN A 241 12.64 -16.46 4.09
N GLY A 242 13.85 -16.10 4.51
CA GLY A 242 14.88 -15.56 3.63
C GLY A 242 14.76 -14.06 3.30
N TYR A 243 13.72 -13.37 3.78
CA TYR A 243 13.51 -11.92 3.58
C TYR A 243 13.25 -11.19 4.90
N PRO A 244 14.29 -10.99 5.73
CA PRO A 244 14.14 -10.33 7.03
C PRO A 244 13.70 -8.87 6.94
N GLN A 245 13.87 -8.20 5.78
CA GLN A 245 13.38 -6.84 5.51
C GLN A 245 12.02 -6.79 4.79
N TRP A 246 11.33 -7.94 4.75
CA TRP A 246 9.98 -8.12 4.23
C TRP A 246 9.89 -7.90 2.70
N ILE A 247 8.78 -8.33 2.12
CA ILE A 247 8.40 -8.08 0.71
C ILE A 247 7.20 -7.13 0.69
N TRP A 248 7.25 -6.16 -0.21
CA TRP A 248 6.36 -5.00 -0.26
C TRP A 248 5.66 -4.96 -1.61
N SER A 249 4.36 -5.23 -1.62
CA SER A 249 3.56 -5.27 -2.85
C SER A 249 2.56 -4.11 -2.83
N THR A 250 2.46 -3.36 -3.92
CA THR A 250 1.50 -2.23 -4.00
C THR A 250 0.60 -2.34 -5.22
N PHE A 251 -0.71 -2.35 -4.99
CA PHE A 251 -1.75 -2.47 -6.00
C PHE A 251 -2.60 -1.20 -6.06
N GLU A 252 -3.07 -0.86 -7.26
CA GLU A 252 -3.99 0.24 -7.50
C GLU A 252 -5.20 -0.24 -8.29
N GLN A 253 -6.35 0.40 -8.09
CA GLN A 253 -7.48 0.29 -9.00
C GLN A 253 -7.15 1.04 -10.31
N ILE A 254 -7.45 0.45 -11.47
CA ILE A 254 -6.96 0.92 -12.78
C ILE A 254 -7.52 2.29 -13.22
N GLU A 255 -8.64 2.71 -12.64
CA GLU A 255 -9.33 3.96 -12.90
C GLU A 255 -8.93 5.04 -11.88
N ASN A 256 -7.83 4.88 -11.14
CA ASN A 256 -7.28 5.98 -10.33
C ASN A 256 -6.70 7.10 -11.20
N VAL A 257 -5.78 6.74 -12.09
CA VAL A 257 -5.09 7.62 -13.06
C VAL A 257 -4.79 6.85 -14.35
N PRO A 258 -4.64 7.53 -15.51
CA PRO A 258 -4.33 6.88 -16.78
C PRO A 258 -3.03 6.05 -16.77
N PRO A 259 -2.94 5.00 -17.61
CA PRO A 259 -1.67 4.39 -17.93
C PRO A 259 -0.77 5.37 -18.70
N LYS A 260 0.54 5.09 -18.72
CA LYS A 260 1.51 5.85 -19.51
C LYS A 260 2.07 5.02 -20.65
N ALA A 261 2.34 5.66 -21.78
CA ALA A 261 3.07 5.08 -22.90
C ALA A 261 4.23 5.99 -23.31
N ARG A 262 5.28 5.40 -23.92
CA ARG A 262 6.35 6.17 -24.54
C ARG A 262 5.90 6.69 -25.91
N VAL A 263 5.79 8.00 -26.04
CA VAL A 263 5.52 8.70 -27.31
C VAL A 263 6.70 9.65 -27.56
N ASN A 264 7.39 9.50 -28.68
CA ASN A 264 8.55 10.31 -29.05
C ASN A 264 9.63 10.39 -27.95
N GLY A 265 9.86 9.28 -27.24
CA GLY A 265 10.86 9.20 -26.16
C GLY A 265 10.42 9.76 -24.81
N GLN A 266 9.20 10.31 -24.70
CA GLN A 266 8.64 10.83 -23.46
C GLN A 266 7.48 9.96 -22.96
N TRP A 267 7.32 9.89 -21.63
CA TRP A 267 6.18 9.21 -21.02
C TRP A 267 4.97 10.14 -21.01
N VAL A 268 3.90 9.73 -21.68
CA VAL A 268 2.67 10.52 -21.84
C VAL A 268 1.49 9.71 -21.30
N ASP A 269 0.60 10.38 -20.56
CA ASP A 269 -0.66 9.79 -20.08
C ASP A 269 -1.56 9.39 -21.26
N GLN A 270 -2.14 8.20 -21.19
CA GLN A 270 -3.03 7.63 -22.20
C GLN A 270 -4.42 7.42 -21.59
N PRO A 271 -5.21 8.49 -21.33
CA PRO A 271 -6.54 8.35 -20.78
C PRO A 271 -7.45 7.57 -21.73
N VAL A 272 -8.13 6.55 -21.20
CA VAL A 272 -9.11 5.77 -21.96
C VAL A 272 -10.40 6.57 -22.08
N SER A 273 -10.90 6.70 -23.30
CA SER A 273 -12.15 7.42 -23.57
C SER A 273 -13.32 6.81 -22.81
N GLY A 274 -14.12 7.64 -22.16
CA GLY A 274 -15.27 7.22 -21.35
C GLY A 274 -14.92 6.76 -19.93
N THR A 275 -13.65 6.67 -19.55
CA THR A 275 -13.24 6.35 -18.17
C THR A 275 -13.30 7.59 -17.28
N ALA A 276 -14.11 7.53 -16.23
CA ALA A 276 -14.15 8.53 -15.17
C ALA A 276 -13.06 8.24 -14.13
N TYR A 277 -11.85 8.78 -14.35
CA TYR A 277 -10.74 8.56 -13.43
C TYR A 277 -10.99 9.21 -12.06
N SER A 278 -10.69 8.47 -10.99
CA SER A 278 -10.96 8.86 -9.60
C SER A 278 -10.11 10.06 -9.15
N TYR A 279 -8.88 10.19 -9.65
CA TYR A 279 -7.93 11.22 -9.21
C TYR A 279 -7.26 12.00 -10.34
N TYR A 280 -7.53 11.69 -11.61
CA TYR A 280 -6.91 12.37 -12.73
C TYR A 280 -7.80 13.48 -13.29
N ASN A 281 -7.18 14.60 -13.65
CA ASN A 281 -7.82 15.71 -14.34
C ASN A 281 -6.99 16.08 -15.60
N PRO A 282 -7.53 15.91 -16.82
CA PRO A 282 -6.79 16.12 -18.06
C PRO A 282 -6.43 17.58 -18.34
N VAL A 283 -7.13 18.54 -17.70
CA VAL A 283 -6.88 19.98 -17.87
C VAL A 283 -6.16 20.60 -16.67
N ALA A 284 -5.73 19.79 -15.69
CA ALA A 284 -4.97 20.30 -14.55
C ALA A 284 -3.60 20.83 -15.00
N PRO A 285 -3.20 22.05 -14.59
CA PRO A 285 -1.86 22.56 -14.89
C PRO A 285 -0.79 21.64 -14.29
N ALA A 286 0.30 21.41 -15.03
CA ALA A 286 1.37 20.49 -14.61
C ALA A 286 1.94 20.81 -13.21
N ALA A 287 2.04 22.10 -12.86
CA ALA A 287 2.51 22.56 -11.54
C ALA A 287 1.58 22.21 -10.37
N THR A 288 0.34 21.82 -10.63
CA THR A 288 -0.65 21.43 -9.61
C THR A 288 -0.72 19.92 -9.39
N LEU A 289 -0.15 19.12 -10.31
CA LEU A 289 -0.16 17.67 -10.22
C LEU A 289 0.67 17.20 -9.02
N ASN A 290 0.12 16.23 -8.28
CA ASN A 290 0.80 15.61 -7.13
C ASN A 290 1.29 16.64 -6.10
N GLN A 291 0.57 17.75 -5.94
CA GLN A 291 0.86 18.74 -4.91
C GLN A 291 -0.06 18.58 -3.71
N SER A 292 0.54 18.52 -2.52
CA SER A 292 -0.22 18.53 -1.27
C SER A 292 -1.10 19.79 -1.21
N PRO A 293 -2.39 19.68 -0.85
CA PRO A 293 -3.26 20.83 -0.63
C PRO A 293 -2.97 21.54 0.70
N CYS A 294 -2.08 20.98 1.54
CA CYS A 294 -1.87 21.41 2.91
C CYS A 294 -0.72 22.40 3.05
N ASN A 295 -0.99 23.51 3.73
CA ASN A 295 -0.02 24.27 4.51
C ASN A 295 -0.06 23.72 5.94
N TRP A 296 0.97 22.97 6.32
CA TRP A 296 1.03 22.37 7.65
C TRP A 296 1.27 23.42 8.71
N GLN A 297 0.41 23.45 9.72
CA GLN A 297 0.53 24.34 10.87
C GLN A 297 0.53 23.54 12.16
N THR A 298 1.36 23.95 13.10
CA THR A 298 1.35 23.39 14.46
C THR A 298 0.20 24.02 15.23
N GLN A 299 -0.75 23.20 15.68
CA GLN A 299 -1.83 23.59 16.58
C GLN A 299 -1.71 22.77 17.87
N GLY A 300 -1.26 23.42 18.94
CA GLY A 300 -0.86 22.73 20.17
C GLY A 300 0.31 21.78 19.89
N THR A 301 0.10 20.49 20.12
CA THR A 301 1.10 19.46 19.86
C THR A 301 0.91 18.73 18.52
N GLN A 302 -0.18 19.02 17.80
CA GLN A 302 -0.54 18.36 16.55
C GLN A 302 -0.17 19.22 15.33
N LEU A 303 0.25 18.57 14.25
CA LEU A 303 0.29 19.20 12.93
C LEU A 303 -1.08 19.04 12.28
N VAL A 304 -1.66 20.16 11.88
CA VAL A 304 -2.96 20.20 11.22
C VAL A 304 -2.77 20.68 9.80
N CYS A 305 -3.38 19.99 8.84
CA CYS A 305 -3.46 20.47 7.47
C CYS A 305 -4.39 21.68 7.42
N VAL A 306 -3.85 22.84 7.02
CA VAL A 306 -4.65 24.01 6.65
C VAL A 306 -4.63 24.13 5.13
N PRO A 307 -5.78 24.22 4.44
CA PRO A 307 -5.79 24.26 2.99
C PRO A 307 -5.06 25.49 2.44
N LYS A 308 -4.30 25.31 1.35
CA LYS A 308 -3.65 26.40 0.62
C LYS A 308 -4.69 27.41 0.11
N PRO A 309 -4.34 28.71 -0.01
CA PRO A 309 -5.23 29.71 -0.60
C PRO A 309 -5.80 29.25 -1.95
N GLY A 310 -7.11 29.39 -2.13
CA GLY A 310 -7.82 28.93 -3.33
C GLY A 310 -8.22 27.45 -3.31
N THR A 311 -7.92 26.70 -2.24
CA THR A 311 -8.33 25.30 -2.08
C THR A 311 -9.16 25.08 -0.81
N THR A 312 -9.91 23.98 -0.78
CA THR A 312 -10.75 23.55 0.35
C THR A 312 -10.66 22.03 0.51
N PHE A 313 -11.23 21.48 1.58
CA PHE A 313 -11.41 20.03 1.78
C PHE A 313 -12.33 19.36 0.74
N LYS A 314 -12.89 20.13 -0.20
CA LYS A 314 -13.66 19.62 -1.34
C LYS A 314 -13.00 19.84 -2.68
N THR A 315 -11.84 20.50 -2.71
CA THR A 315 -11.11 20.74 -3.95
C THR A 315 -10.39 19.46 -4.36
N PRO A 316 -10.70 18.87 -5.53
CA PRO A 316 -10.03 17.65 -5.98
C PRO A 316 -8.51 17.82 -6.08
N ASN A 317 -7.77 16.78 -5.73
CA ASN A 317 -6.32 16.73 -5.89
C ASN A 317 -5.99 16.00 -7.19
N PRO A 318 -5.56 16.70 -8.26
CA PRO A 318 -5.21 16.04 -9.50
C PRO A 318 -3.91 15.28 -9.32
N LEU A 319 -3.98 13.98 -9.55
CA LEU A 319 -2.85 13.07 -9.48
C LEU A 319 -2.41 12.61 -10.86
N ASN A 320 -1.12 12.33 -10.94
CA ASN A 320 -0.49 11.64 -12.05
C ASN A 320 0.48 10.61 -11.49
N ARG A 321 0.64 9.48 -12.18
CA ARG A 321 1.72 8.54 -11.90
C ARG A 321 3.06 9.16 -12.28
N VAL A 322 4.00 9.31 -11.37
CA VAL A 322 5.33 9.84 -11.74
C VAL A 322 6.18 8.76 -12.43
N THR A 323 6.29 7.60 -11.79
CA THR A 323 7.10 6.47 -12.30
C THR A 323 6.18 5.50 -13.04
N PRO A 324 6.38 5.26 -14.34
CA PRO A 324 5.57 4.30 -15.10
C PRO A 324 5.75 2.88 -14.55
N ILE A 325 4.72 2.04 -14.72
CA ILE A 325 4.80 0.61 -14.41
C ILE A 325 5.81 -0.01 -15.38
N ALA A 326 6.73 -0.82 -14.87
CA ALA A 326 7.75 -1.48 -15.68
C ALA A 326 7.10 -2.48 -16.66
N ASP A 327 7.67 -2.65 -17.85
CA ASP A 327 7.10 -3.52 -18.90
C ASP A 327 6.88 -4.95 -18.40
N ALA A 328 7.82 -5.51 -17.63
CA ALA A 328 7.69 -6.83 -17.01
C ALA A 328 6.49 -6.92 -16.06
N THR A 329 6.31 -5.92 -15.20
CA THR A 329 5.15 -5.82 -14.29
C THR A 329 3.85 -5.65 -15.07
N GLY A 330 3.85 -4.83 -16.13
CA GLY A 330 2.72 -4.63 -17.03
C GLY A 330 2.30 -5.93 -17.73
N TRP A 331 3.26 -6.76 -18.15
CA TRP A 331 2.99 -8.08 -18.71
C TRP A 331 2.35 -9.02 -17.69
N VAL A 332 2.86 -9.06 -16.45
CA VAL A 332 2.24 -9.86 -15.37
C VAL A 332 0.81 -9.37 -15.08
N ASN A 333 0.59 -8.06 -14.99
CA ASN A 333 -0.74 -7.47 -14.81
C ASN A 333 -1.71 -7.96 -15.88
N ALA A 334 -1.34 -7.81 -17.17
CA ALA A 334 -2.19 -8.21 -18.28
C ALA A 334 -2.58 -9.69 -18.22
N ASN A 335 -1.64 -10.57 -17.85
CA ASN A 335 -1.92 -12.00 -17.73
C ASN A 335 -2.93 -12.33 -16.62
N TYR A 336 -2.81 -11.72 -15.43
CA TYR A 336 -3.78 -11.94 -14.36
C TYR A 336 -5.14 -11.33 -14.70
N GLN A 337 -5.17 -10.10 -15.22
CA GLN A 337 -6.40 -9.42 -15.62
C GLN A 337 -7.16 -10.17 -16.72
N ALA A 338 -6.45 -10.87 -17.62
CA ALA A 338 -7.03 -11.72 -18.67
C ALA A 338 -7.34 -13.15 -18.21
N SER A 339 -6.95 -13.56 -17.00
CA SER A 339 -7.16 -14.93 -16.50
C SER A 339 -8.66 -15.27 -16.48
N PRO A 340 -9.08 -16.44 -17.02
CA PRO A 340 -10.48 -16.88 -16.99
C PRO A 340 -11.08 -16.86 -15.58
N GLY A 341 -10.29 -17.24 -14.57
CA GLY A 341 -10.75 -17.28 -13.17
C GLY A 341 -11.02 -15.90 -12.56
N LEU A 342 -10.48 -14.82 -13.14
CA LEU A 342 -10.73 -13.45 -12.69
C LEU A 342 -11.81 -12.72 -13.51
N GLN A 343 -12.31 -13.29 -14.61
CA GLN A 343 -13.29 -12.59 -15.46
C GLN A 343 -14.62 -12.33 -14.74
N ARG A 344 -14.99 -13.18 -13.79
CA ARG A 344 -16.14 -13.02 -12.89
C ARG A 344 -15.86 -12.18 -11.64
N SER A 345 -14.63 -11.69 -11.47
CA SER A 345 -14.19 -10.97 -10.29
C SER A 345 -13.85 -9.52 -10.61
N VAL A 346 -14.04 -8.65 -9.62
CA VAL A 346 -13.61 -7.25 -9.68
C VAL A 346 -12.08 -7.10 -9.69
N LEU A 347 -11.34 -8.16 -9.32
CA LEU A 347 -9.87 -8.13 -9.23
C LEU A 347 -9.18 -7.86 -10.57
N LYS A 348 -9.85 -8.08 -11.71
CA LYS A 348 -9.35 -7.70 -13.05
C LYS A 348 -9.24 -6.17 -13.24
N TYR A 349 -9.87 -5.38 -12.39
CA TYR A 349 -9.78 -3.91 -12.39
C TYR A 349 -8.71 -3.36 -11.45
N TYR A 350 -7.79 -4.22 -11.00
CA TYR A 350 -6.63 -3.84 -10.21
C TYR A 350 -5.34 -4.16 -10.95
N GLN A 351 -4.27 -3.44 -10.64
CA GLN A 351 -2.95 -3.64 -11.22
C GLN A 351 -1.87 -3.50 -10.14
N LEU A 352 -0.86 -4.35 -10.22
CA LEU A 352 0.37 -4.21 -9.46
C LEU A 352 1.18 -3.02 -10.01
N ILE A 353 1.65 -2.15 -9.12
CA ILE A 353 2.56 -1.06 -9.48
C ILE A 353 4.00 -1.55 -9.42
N THR A 354 4.37 -2.23 -8.34
CA THR A 354 5.69 -2.87 -8.19
C THR A 354 5.71 -3.82 -6.98
N THR A 355 6.63 -4.78 -7.00
CA THR A 355 7.06 -5.54 -5.83
C THR A 355 8.44 -5.09 -5.40
N GLN A 356 8.53 -4.42 -4.25
CA GLN A 356 9.79 -4.02 -3.64
C GLN A 356 10.29 -5.08 -2.64
N ARG A 357 11.58 -5.40 -2.72
CA ARG A 357 12.26 -6.40 -1.88
C ARG A 357 13.74 -6.01 -1.67
N PRO A 358 14.44 -6.56 -0.66
CA PRO A 358 15.89 -6.42 -0.54
C PRO A 358 16.62 -7.17 -1.68
N LEU A 359 17.60 -6.52 -2.33
CA LEU A 359 18.46 -7.15 -3.35
C LEU A 359 19.29 -8.32 -2.81
N MET A 360 19.83 -8.13 -1.60
CA MET A 360 20.69 -9.08 -0.89
C MET A 360 20.20 -9.18 0.55
N PRO A 361 19.10 -9.90 0.82
CA PRO A 361 18.43 -9.92 2.13
C PRO A 361 19.33 -10.36 3.29
N ASN A 362 20.32 -11.20 2.99
CA ASN A 362 21.22 -11.79 3.98
C ASN A 362 22.58 -11.08 4.08
N ASN A 363 22.74 -9.90 3.46
CA ASN A 363 24.00 -9.16 3.53
C ASN A 363 24.20 -8.57 4.93
N PRO A 364 25.16 -9.06 5.74
CA PRO A 364 25.37 -8.56 7.11
C PRO A 364 25.86 -7.10 7.14
N SER A 365 26.49 -6.61 6.05
CA SER A 365 26.94 -5.23 5.94
C SER A 365 25.81 -4.24 5.59
N ASN A 366 24.63 -4.75 5.23
CA ASN A 366 23.45 -3.92 4.98
C ASN A 366 22.19 -4.54 5.63
N PRO A 367 22.06 -4.45 6.97
CA PRO A 367 20.96 -5.10 7.70
C PRO A 367 19.58 -4.54 7.37
N LEU A 368 19.50 -3.30 6.86
CA LEU A 368 18.24 -2.68 6.40
C LEU A 368 17.84 -3.10 4.97
N GLY A 369 18.72 -3.82 4.28
CA GLY A 369 18.51 -4.25 2.91
C GLY A 369 18.66 -3.10 1.90
N GLN A 370 18.93 -3.44 0.65
CA GLN A 370 18.89 -2.49 -0.46
C GLN A 370 17.55 -2.63 -1.19
N PRO A 371 16.66 -1.63 -1.14
CA PRO A 371 15.37 -1.72 -1.81
C PRO A 371 15.55 -1.88 -3.32
N THR A 372 14.90 -2.90 -3.87
CA THR A 372 14.87 -3.17 -5.30
C THR A 372 13.42 -3.43 -5.69
N PRO A 373 12.88 -2.75 -6.72
CA PRO A 373 13.43 -1.51 -7.26
C PRO A 373 13.49 -0.43 -6.17
N ALA A 374 14.31 0.60 -6.38
CA ALA A 374 14.53 1.64 -5.38
C ALA A 374 13.25 2.43 -5.06
N LEU A 375 12.39 2.63 -6.07
CA LEU A 375 11.14 3.37 -5.95
C LEU A 375 9.95 2.41 -5.84
N SER A 376 9.03 2.76 -4.93
CA SER A 376 7.71 2.13 -4.80
C SER A 376 6.73 3.21 -4.36
N ALA A 377 5.77 3.55 -5.22
CA ALA A 377 4.84 4.64 -4.98
C ALA A 377 3.44 4.29 -5.48
N ASN A 378 2.47 4.25 -4.57
CA ASN A 378 1.05 4.20 -4.89
C ASN A 378 0.51 5.62 -4.99
N VAL A 379 -0.21 5.96 -6.06
CA VAL A 379 -0.72 7.33 -6.24
C VAL A 379 -1.70 7.74 -5.14
N THR A 380 -2.35 6.79 -4.47
CA THR A 380 -3.29 7.11 -3.38
C THR A 380 -2.68 7.04 -1.99
N MET A 381 -1.45 6.52 -1.82
CA MET A 381 -0.80 6.45 -0.50
C MET A 381 0.46 7.31 -0.39
N GLU A 382 1.18 7.47 -1.50
CA GLU A 382 2.40 8.28 -1.63
C GLU A 382 2.19 9.40 -2.65
N SER A 383 0.95 9.90 -2.76
CA SER A 383 0.46 10.85 -3.76
C SER A 383 1.43 12.00 -4.02
N TYR A 384 2.01 12.55 -2.95
CA TYR A 384 2.81 13.77 -2.94
C TYR A 384 4.32 13.56 -2.80
N ILE A 385 4.77 12.30 -2.72
CA ILE A 385 6.18 11.91 -2.54
C ILE A 385 6.60 10.81 -3.51
N GLN A 386 5.86 10.60 -4.60
CA GLN A 386 6.14 9.53 -5.58
C GLN A 386 7.60 9.50 -6.08
N PRO A 387 8.27 10.65 -6.39
CA PRO A 387 9.64 10.64 -6.92
C PRO A 387 10.71 10.06 -5.98
N ASN A 388 10.45 10.02 -4.67
CA ASN A 388 11.40 9.55 -3.66
C ASN A 388 10.82 8.48 -2.71
N SER A 389 9.64 7.96 -3.03
CA SER A 389 8.96 6.99 -2.19
C SER A 389 9.60 5.61 -2.25
N SER A 390 9.79 5.01 -1.08
CA SER A 390 10.26 3.64 -0.90
C SER A 390 9.67 3.07 0.39
N CYS A 391 8.90 1.98 0.28
CA CYS A 391 8.25 1.36 1.41
C CYS A 391 9.29 0.84 2.42
N MET A 392 10.30 0.12 1.95
CA MET A 392 11.39 -0.39 2.78
C MET A 392 12.12 0.73 3.52
N ASN A 393 12.52 1.80 2.83
CA ASN A 393 13.26 2.90 3.46
C ASN A 393 12.40 3.63 4.50
N CYS A 394 11.14 3.92 4.17
CA CYS A 394 10.21 4.54 5.12
C CYS A 394 10.02 3.64 6.36
N HIS A 395 9.70 2.36 6.14
CA HIS A 395 9.41 1.42 7.21
C HIS A 395 10.63 1.01 8.05
N SER A 396 11.86 1.08 7.51
CA SER A 396 13.10 0.92 8.29
C SER A 396 13.20 1.91 9.46
N MET A 397 12.42 2.99 9.42
CA MET A 397 12.37 4.01 10.45
C MET A 397 11.34 3.72 11.55
N ALA A 398 10.54 2.68 11.41
CA ALA A 398 9.48 2.36 12.35
C ALA A 398 10.02 2.08 13.76
N THR A 399 9.39 2.70 14.74
CA THR A 399 9.60 2.45 16.17
C THR A 399 8.25 2.33 16.86
N PRO A 400 8.17 1.66 18.02
CA PRO A 400 6.98 1.74 18.87
C PRO A 400 6.69 3.16 19.37
N VAL A 401 5.52 3.35 19.97
CA VAL A 401 5.21 4.57 20.73
C VAL A 401 6.24 4.76 21.85
N LYS A 402 6.80 5.98 21.97
CA LYS A 402 7.78 6.38 23.00
C LYS A 402 9.02 5.45 23.12
N SER A 403 9.39 4.72 22.07
CA SER A 403 10.59 3.87 22.06
C SER A 403 11.65 4.41 21.09
N PRO A 404 12.94 4.38 21.47
CA PRO A 404 14.04 4.65 20.55
C PRO A 404 14.39 3.45 19.66
N PHE A 405 13.89 2.25 19.96
CA PHE A 405 14.24 1.01 19.27
C PHE A 405 13.35 0.76 18.06
N LYS A 406 13.91 0.08 17.04
CA LYS A 406 13.20 -0.28 15.82
C LYS A 406 12.17 -1.38 16.06
N SER A 407 11.11 -1.37 15.26
CA SER A 407 10.00 -2.33 15.35
C SER A 407 9.87 -3.23 14.13
N ASP A 408 11.00 -3.71 13.59
CA ASP A 408 11.02 -4.70 12.51
C ASP A 408 10.13 -4.29 11.33
N PHE A 409 10.37 -3.08 10.81
CA PHE A 409 9.64 -2.49 9.68
C PHE A 409 8.13 -2.23 9.90
N SER A 410 7.58 -2.49 11.09
CA SER A 410 6.15 -2.29 11.37
C SER A 410 5.87 -1.04 12.18
N TYR A 411 4.94 -0.20 11.71
CA TYR A 411 4.41 0.91 12.52
C TYR A 411 3.19 0.51 13.37
N LEU A 412 2.72 -0.75 13.35
CA LEU A 412 1.55 -1.16 14.15
C LEU A 412 1.71 -0.79 15.64
N PHE A 413 2.93 -0.86 16.18
CA PHE A 413 3.19 -0.55 17.58
C PHE A 413 3.10 0.94 17.96
N LYS A 414 2.96 1.84 16.97
CA LYS A 414 2.63 3.24 17.22
C LYS A 414 1.23 3.40 17.81
N PHE A 415 0.36 2.43 17.58
CA PHE A 415 -1.05 2.45 17.99
C PHE A 415 -1.28 1.95 19.41
N ALA A 416 -0.24 1.42 20.08
CA ALA A 416 -0.36 0.90 21.43
C ALA A 416 -0.82 1.98 22.41
N ASN A 417 -1.81 1.64 23.24
CA ASN A 417 -2.39 2.54 24.24
C ASN A 417 -1.80 2.28 25.63
N PRO A 418 -1.62 3.30 26.49
CA PRO A 418 -1.27 3.07 27.88
C PRO A 418 -2.47 2.50 28.66
N PRO A 419 -2.24 1.76 29.76
CA PRO A 419 -3.28 1.43 30.72
C PRO A 419 -3.97 2.68 31.25
N VAL A 420 -5.25 2.57 31.62
CA VAL A 420 -5.94 3.64 32.36
C VAL A 420 -5.24 3.77 33.72
N THR A 421 -4.60 4.91 33.98
CA THR A 421 -4.18 5.26 35.34
C THR A 421 -5.44 5.54 36.15
N PRO A 422 -5.71 4.83 37.26
CA PRO A 422 -6.73 5.26 38.20
C PRO A 422 -6.36 6.67 38.63
N HIS A 423 -7.25 7.64 38.43
CA HIS A 423 -7.12 8.89 39.16
C HIS A 423 -7.09 8.51 40.64
N ALA A 424 -6.06 8.96 41.35
CA ALA A 424 -6.10 8.96 42.81
C ALA A 424 -7.39 9.70 43.17
N THR A 425 -8.35 8.97 43.73
CA THR A 425 -9.52 9.56 44.36
C THR A 425 -9.02 10.66 45.27
N ASP A 426 -9.53 11.88 45.06
CA ASP A 426 -9.38 12.98 45.99
C ASP A 426 -9.66 12.43 47.39
N LYS A 427 -8.62 12.39 48.22
CA LYS A 427 -8.80 12.20 49.65
C LYS A 427 -9.42 13.51 50.14
N GLU A 428 -10.66 13.41 50.59
CA GLU A 428 -11.36 14.42 51.39
C GLU A 428 -10.49 14.99 52.52
#